data_AF-A0A538DSZ2-F1
#
_entry.id   AF-A0A538DSZ2-F1
#
_cell.length_a   1.000
_cell.length_b   1.000
_cell.length_c   1.000
_cell.angle_alpha   90.00
_cell.angle_beta   90.00
_cell.angle_gamma   90.00
#
_symmetry.space_group_name_H-M   'P 1'
#
loop_
_entity.id
_entity.type
_entity.pdbx_description
1 polymer ?
#
loop_
_entity_poly.entity_id
_entity_poly.type
_entity_poly.pdbx_seq_one_letter_code
_entity_poly.pdbx_strand_id
1 'polypeptide(L)'
;MLASWHPLWVGSAAYEELKPDLDRRGLEYLNTESPAASAYPDGSSIFLSTSLEANIAELERHASGDGAAWEAMFESFMKNADLSLGVLTTELWSGAGLSLGRKALRRFGRRDLLAYVGSLLTTSRAWLGDTFRSDAAHGLLAPWVL
;
A
#
# COMPACT_ATOMS: atom_id res chain seq x y z
N MET A 1 -21.99 -0.60 -0.26
CA MET A 1 -20.52 -0.61 -0.25
C MET A 1 -20.05 -1.99 -0.70
N LEU A 2 -19.80 -2.15 -2.01
CA LEU A 2 -19.22 -3.38 -2.62
C LEU A 2 -17.96 -3.05 -3.44
N ALA A 3 -17.49 -1.80 -3.38
CA ALA A 3 -16.42 -1.28 -4.24
C ALA A 3 -15.05 -1.93 -4.01
N SER A 4 -14.80 -2.49 -2.82
CA SER A 4 -13.51 -3.09 -2.45
C SER A 4 -13.12 -4.33 -3.26
N TRP A 5 -14.08 -5.01 -3.91
CA TRP A 5 -13.81 -6.20 -4.72
C TRP A 5 -13.45 -5.88 -6.17
N HIS A 6 -13.81 -4.69 -6.67
CA HIS A 6 -13.58 -4.33 -8.07
C HIS A 6 -12.09 -4.26 -8.42
N PRO A 7 -11.19 -3.66 -7.60
CA PRO A 7 -9.76 -3.72 -7.85
C PRO A 7 -9.19 -5.15 -7.86
N LEU A 8 -9.65 -6.01 -6.94
CA LEU A 8 -9.24 -7.42 -6.88
C LEU A 8 -9.70 -8.19 -8.12
N TRP A 9 -10.92 -7.93 -8.58
CA TRP A 9 -11.46 -8.50 -9.81
C TRP A 9 -10.66 -8.04 -11.03
N VAL A 10 -10.49 -6.73 -11.24
CA VAL A 10 -9.77 -6.17 -12.38
C VAL A 10 -8.31 -6.63 -12.42
N GLY A 11 -7.69 -6.83 -11.26
CA GLY A 11 -6.32 -7.36 -11.16
C GLY A 11 -6.20 -8.88 -11.24
N SER A 12 -7.30 -9.62 -11.43
CA SER A 12 -7.30 -11.09 -11.42
C SER A 12 -7.06 -11.71 -12.81
N ALA A 13 -6.50 -12.92 -12.82
CA ALA A 13 -6.37 -13.73 -14.03
C ALA A 13 -7.73 -14.06 -14.67
N ALA A 14 -8.79 -14.15 -13.87
CA ALA A 14 -10.15 -14.38 -14.37
C ALA A 14 -10.65 -13.19 -15.20
N TYR A 15 -10.38 -11.95 -14.75
CA TYR A 15 -10.71 -10.79 -15.56
C TYR A 15 -9.86 -10.71 -16.82
N GLU A 16 -8.56 -11.05 -16.76
CA GLU A 16 -7.70 -11.12 -17.95
C GLU A 16 -8.28 -12.06 -19.03
N GLU A 17 -8.76 -13.25 -18.63
CA GLU A 17 -9.38 -14.23 -19.53
C GLU A 17 -10.73 -13.73 -20.09
N LEU A 18 -11.55 -13.11 -19.24
CA LEU A 18 -12.93 -12.72 -19.59
C LEU A 18 -13.04 -11.32 -20.20
N LYS A 19 -12.00 -10.49 -20.11
CA LYS A 19 -12.02 -9.09 -20.55
C LYS A 19 -12.52 -8.94 -22.00
N PRO A 20 -12.06 -9.72 -23.00
CA PRO A 20 -12.53 -9.56 -24.38
C PRO A 20 -14.04 -9.77 -24.54
N ASP A 21 -14.63 -10.68 -23.76
CA ASP A 21 -16.06 -11.00 -23.79
C ASP A 21 -16.89 -9.93 -23.09
N LEU A 22 -16.34 -9.38 -22.00
CA LEU A 22 -16.96 -8.30 -21.24
C LEU A 22 -16.94 -6.99 -22.02
N ASP A 23 -15.82 -6.66 -22.66
CA ASP A 23 -15.69 -5.49 -23.53
C ASP A 23 -16.69 -5.56 -24.69
N ARG A 24 -16.85 -6.72 -25.33
CA ARG A 24 -17.85 -6.95 -26.41
C ARG A 24 -19.29 -6.74 -25.94
N ARG A 25 -19.56 -6.90 -24.65
CA ARG A 25 -20.86 -6.66 -24.02
C ARG A 25 -21.00 -5.24 -23.45
N GLY A 26 -19.98 -4.39 -23.65
CA GLY A 26 -19.99 -2.98 -23.25
C GLY A 26 -19.60 -2.73 -21.80
N LEU A 27 -18.96 -3.68 -21.10
CA LEU A 27 -18.40 -3.41 -19.78
C LEU A 27 -17.17 -2.49 -19.92
N GLU A 28 -17.20 -1.36 -19.23
CA GLU A 28 -16.06 -0.45 -19.13
C GLU A 28 -15.75 -0.16 -17.66
N TYR A 29 -14.47 -0.32 -17.29
CA TYR A 29 -13.97 0.10 -15.98
C TYR A 29 -13.39 1.50 -16.08
N LEU A 30 -14.05 2.44 -15.41
CA LEU A 30 -13.56 3.80 -15.26
C LEU A 30 -12.61 3.88 -14.08
N ASN A 31 -11.45 4.49 -14.29
CA ASN A 31 -10.42 4.70 -13.28
C ASN A 31 -10.23 6.20 -13.03
N THR A 32 -9.63 6.54 -11.89
CA THR A 32 -9.31 7.91 -11.49
C THR A 32 -7.83 8.00 -11.13
N GLU A 33 -7.22 9.14 -11.40
CA GLU A 33 -5.86 9.45 -10.96
C GLU A 33 -5.80 9.78 -9.46
N SER A 34 -6.94 10.05 -8.82
CA SER A 34 -7.06 10.36 -7.39
C SER A 34 -8.05 9.40 -6.72
N PRO A 35 -7.62 8.15 -6.42
CA PRO A 35 -8.49 7.13 -5.85
C PRO A 35 -8.98 7.44 -4.43
N ALA A 36 -8.29 8.32 -3.70
CA ALA A 36 -8.66 8.70 -2.34
C ALA A 36 -8.31 10.15 -2.03
N ALA A 37 -9.07 10.75 -1.10
CA ALA A 37 -8.80 12.08 -0.58
C ALA A 37 -9.46 12.24 0.79
N SER A 38 -8.91 13.17 1.60
CA SER A 38 -9.53 13.65 2.83
C SER A 38 -9.77 15.15 2.72
N ALA A 39 -10.97 15.59 3.10
CA ALA A 39 -11.37 17.00 3.12
C ALA A 39 -11.58 17.46 4.57
N TYR A 40 -11.17 18.70 4.86
CA TYR A 40 -11.15 19.25 6.21
C TYR A 40 -12.12 20.44 6.36
N PRO A 41 -12.60 20.74 7.59
CA PRO A 41 -13.56 21.83 7.82
C PRO A 41 -13.07 23.23 7.45
N ASP A 42 -11.75 23.45 7.37
CA ASP A 42 -11.15 24.71 6.94
C ASP A 42 -11.13 24.90 5.41
N GLY A 43 -11.70 23.94 4.67
CA GLY A 43 -11.75 23.95 3.21
C GLY A 43 -10.50 23.37 2.55
N SER A 44 -9.50 22.94 3.32
CA SER A 44 -8.34 22.25 2.79
C SER A 44 -8.63 20.78 2.47
N SER A 45 -7.78 20.19 1.64
CA SER A 45 -7.85 18.78 1.28
C SER A 45 -6.46 18.21 1.00
N ILE A 46 -6.37 16.89 1.11
CA ILE A 46 -5.21 16.10 0.71
C ILE A 46 -5.66 14.93 -0.17
N PHE A 47 -4.87 14.62 -1.20
CA PHE A 47 -5.18 13.58 -2.17
C PHE A 47 -4.14 12.45 -2.12
N LEU A 48 -4.60 11.23 -2.40
CA LEU A 48 -3.75 10.12 -2.80
C LEU A 48 -3.95 9.89 -4.29
N SER A 49 -2.85 9.88 -5.03
CA SER A 49 -2.76 9.65 -6.46
C SER A 49 -2.22 8.25 -6.79
N THR A 50 -2.42 7.81 -8.04
CA THR A 50 -1.77 6.63 -8.62
C THR A 50 -0.30 6.87 -9.03
N SER A 51 0.19 8.11 -9.01
CA SER A 51 1.60 8.45 -9.27
C SER A 51 2.39 8.62 -7.97
N LEU A 52 3.58 8.00 -7.92
CA LEU A 52 4.50 8.19 -6.80
C LEU A 52 4.94 9.65 -6.68
N GLU A 53 5.31 10.27 -7.79
CA GLU A 53 5.79 11.64 -7.87
C GLU A 53 4.72 12.64 -7.41
N ALA A 54 3.47 12.43 -7.83
CA ALA A 54 2.33 13.23 -7.40
C ALA A 54 2.09 13.09 -5.88
N ASN A 55 2.23 11.88 -5.33
CA ASN A 55 2.09 11.65 -3.89
C ASN A 55 3.22 12.30 -3.08
N ILE A 56 4.47 12.22 -3.56
CA ILE A 56 5.61 12.89 -2.92
C ILE A 56 5.36 14.40 -2.88
N ALA A 57 4.97 14.99 -4.01
CA ALA A 57 4.70 16.43 -4.09
C ALA A 57 3.52 16.86 -3.21
N GLU A 58 2.44 16.08 -3.18
CA GLU A 58 1.26 16.38 -2.36
C GLU A 58 1.58 16.28 -0.87
N LEU A 59 2.32 15.27 -0.43
CA LEU A 59 2.70 15.12 0.98
C LEU A 59 3.70 16.19 1.43
N GLU A 60 4.70 16.52 0.61
CA GLU A 60 5.65 17.60 0.90
C GLU A 60 4.97 18.97 1.01
N ARG A 61 3.87 19.18 0.25
CA ARG A 61 3.05 20.40 0.33
C ARG A 61 2.39 20.57 1.70
N HIS A 62 2.09 19.49 2.41
CA HIS A 62 1.44 19.53 3.74
C HIS A 62 2.43 19.63 4.89
N ALA A 63 3.59 18.98 4.79
CA ALA A 63 4.69 19.21 5.72
C ALA A 63 6.04 18.82 5.10
N SER A 64 7.05 19.65 5.36
CA SER A 64 8.39 19.35 4.82
C SER A 64 8.97 18.07 5.42
N GLY A 65 9.44 17.19 4.53
CA GLY A 65 9.94 15.86 4.85
C GLY A 65 8.92 14.74 4.68
N ASP A 66 7.61 15.05 4.61
CA ASP A 66 6.58 14.02 4.44
C ASP A 66 6.64 13.38 3.03
N GLY A 67 7.06 14.13 2.01
CA GLY A 67 7.28 13.59 0.67
C GLY A 67 8.44 12.59 0.64
N ALA A 68 9.57 12.95 1.28
CA ALA A 68 10.72 12.07 1.40
C ALA A 68 10.42 10.81 2.25
N ALA A 69 9.60 10.96 3.30
CA ALA A 69 9.14 9.83 4.11
C ALA A 69 8.28 8.86 3.27
N TRP A 70 7.40 9.38 2.41
CA TRP A 70 6.61 8.57 1.48
C TRP A 70 7.47 7.83 0.47
N GLU A 71 8.43 8.52 -0.15
CA GLU A 71 9.37 7.93 -1.10
C GLU A 71 10.16 6.78 -0.45
N ALA A 72 10.74 7.02 0.73
CA ALA A 72 11.50 6.01 1.46
C ALA A 72 10.64 4.78 1.82
N MET A 73 9.38 5.00 2.24
CA MET A 73 8.43 3.93 2.49
C MET A 73 8.16 3.12 1.21
N PHE A 74 7.86 3.80 0.10
CA PHE A 74 7.55 3.16 -1.18
C PHE A 74 8.72 2.33 -1.70
N GLU A 75 9.93 2.88 -1.70
CA GLU A 75 11.15 2.18 -2.12
C GLU A 75 11.44 0.95 -1.25
N SER A 76 11.28 1.09 0.08
CA SER A 76 11.45 -0.02 1.03
C SER A 76 10.46 -1.14 0.77
N PHE A 77 9.20 -0.81 0.47
CA PHE A 77 8.17 -1.78 0.09
C PHE A 77 8.52 -2.45 -1.23
N MET A 78 8.81 -1.69 -2.29
CA MET A 78 9.12 -2.23 -3.62
C MET A 78 10.36 -3.14 -3.62
N LYS A 79 11.37 -2.81 -2.81
CA LYS A 79 12.55 -3.67 -2.61
C LYS A 79 12.21 -5.04 -1.99
N ASN A 80 11.09 -5.15 -1.29
CA ASN A 80 10.70 -6.36 -0.56
C ASN A 80 9.33 -6.90 -0.98
N ALA A 81 8.78 -6.42 -2.10
CA ALA A 81 7.40 -6.68 -2.52
C ALA A 81 7.11 -8.19 -2.69
N ASP A 82 8.08 -8.96 -3.16
CA ASP A 82 7.94 -10.42 -3.34
C ASP A 82 7.80 -11.17 -2.00
N LEU A 83 8.46 -10.68 -0.94
CA LEU A 83 8.31 -11.21 0.41
C LEU A 83 7.04 -10.70 1.07
N SER A 84 6.74 -9.40 0.95
CA SER A 84 5.56 -8.78 1.54
C SER A 84 4.26 -9.37 0.97
N LEU A 85 4.15 -9.48 -0.36
CA LEU A 85 3.02 -10.15 -1.01
C LEU A 85 2.97 -11.64 -0.65
N GLY A 86 4.13 -12.31 -0.61
CA GLY A 86 4.21 -13.70 -0.20
C GLY A 86 3.67 -13.94 1.21
N VAL A 87 3.93 -13.05 2.17
CA VAL A 87 3.35 -13.13 3.52
C VAL A 87 1.83 -13.00 3.48
N LEU A 88 1.29 -12.12 2.63
CA LEU A 88 -0.16 -11.90 2.49
C LEU A 88 -0.89 -13.08 1.81
N THR A 89 -0.20 -13.84 0.95
CA THR A 89 -0.81 -14.88 0.13
C THR A 89 -0.47 -16.31 0.54
N THR A 90 0.43 -16.51 1.51
CA THR A 90 0.95 -17.84 1.87
C THR A 90 0.47 -18.28 3.25
N GLU A 91 0.01 -19.53 3.33
CA GLU A 91 -0.19 -20.21 4.60
C GLU A 91 1.14 -20.37 5.35
N LEU A 92 1.34 -19.58 6.41
CA LEU A 92 2.61 -19.49 7.12
C LEU A 92 3.00 -20.80 7.83
N TRP A 93 2.01 -21.61 8.22
CA TRP A 93 2.19 -22.90 8.89
C TRP A 93 2.35 -24.08 7.92
N SER A 94 2.75 -23.79 6.67
CA SER A 94 2.97 -24.79 5.62
C SER A 94 4.44 -24.90 5.21
N GLY A 95 4.77 -25.89 4.38
CA GLY A 95 6.09 -25.97 3.75
C GLY A 95 6.45 -24.73 2.92
N ALA A 96 5.45 -24.09 2.29
CA ALA A 96 5.62 -22.84 1.57
C ALA A 96 5.97 -21.68 2.53
N GLY A 97 5.30 -21.61 3.68
CA GLY A 97 5.62 -20.65 4.75
C GLY A 97 7.04 -20.82 5.29
N LEU A 98 7.50 -22.07 5.48
CA LEU A 98 8.87 -22.35 5.91
C LEU A 98 9.90 -21.91 4.85
N SER A 99 9.60 -22.09 3.56
CA SER A 99 10.45 -21.63 2.46
C SER A 99 10.55 -20.11 2.40
N LEU A 100 9.43 -19.41 2.66
CA LEU A 100 9.36 -17.96 2.73
C LEU A 100 10.16 -17.43 3.92
N GLY A 101 10.03 -18.03 5.10
CA GLY A 101 10.85 -17.71 6.27
C GLY A 101 12.35 -17.92 6.03
N ARG A 102 12.72 -18.99 5.31
CA ARG A 102 14.12 -19.25 4.94
C ARG A 102 14.65 -18.23 3.92
N LYS A 103 13.82 -17.76 2.99
CA LYS A 103 14.14 -16.70 2.04
C LYS A 103 14.33 -15.36 2.75
N ALA A 104 13.44 -15.01 3.69
CA ALA A 104 13.57 -13.82 4.52
C ALA A 104 14.86 -13.85 5.36
N LEU A 105 15.16 -14.98 6.01
CA LEU A 105 16.39 -15.15 6.79
C LEU A 105 17.67 -15.01 5.95
N ARG A 106 17.66 -15.51 4.71
CA ARG A 106 18.80 -15.34 3.78
C ARG A 106 18.96 -13.90 3.29
N ARG A 107 17.86 -13.16 3.12
CA ARG A 107 17.88 -11.78 2.60
C ARG A 107 18.28 -10.76 3.65
N PHE A 108 17.74 -10.87 4.86
CA PHE A 108 17.94 -9.90 5.93
C PHE A 108 18.98 -10.34 6.98
N GLY A 109 19.34 -11.62 7.02
CA GLY A 109 20.10 -12.17 8.15
C GLY A 109 19.27 -12.15 9.45
N ARG A 110 19.85 -12.62 10.56
CA ARG A 110 19.09 -12.79 11.82
C ARG A 110 18.69 -11.48 12.51
N ARG A 111 19.57 -10.47 12.47
CA ARG A 111 19.36 -9.20 13.17
C ARG A 111 18.35 -8.31 12.45
N ASP A 112 18.52 -8.12 11.15
CA ASP A 112 17.62 -7.24 10.40
C ASP A 112 16.26 -7.91 10.18
N LEU A 113 16.17 -9.25 10.21
CA LEU A 113 14.90 -9.94 10.26
C LEU A 113 14.12 -9.67 11.56
N LEU A 114 14.80 -9.59 12.72
CA LEU A 114 14.15 -9.23 13.97
C LEU A 114 13.68 -7.77 13.96
N ALA A 115 14.47 -6.86 13.39
CA ALA A 115 14.06 -5.47 13.20
C ALA A 115 12.85 -5.36 12.26
N TYR A 116 12.86 -6.12 11.15
CA TYR A 116 11.74 -6.21 10.21
C TYR A 116 10.47 -6.76 10.87
N VAL A 117 10.56 -7.86 11.61
CA VAL A 117 9.42 -8.40 12.38
C VAL A 117 8.94 -7.39 13.43
N GLY A 118 9.85 -6.67 14.09
CA GLY A 118 9.51 -5.57 14.98
C GLY A 118 8.67 -4.51 14.28
N SER A 119 9.06 -4.09 13.07
CA SER A 119 8.28 -3.13 12.29
C SER A 119 6.90 -3.65 11.85
N LEU A 120 6.75 -4.95 11.61
CA LEU A 120 5.45 -5.57 11.33
C LEU A 120 4.51 -5.60 12.54
N LEU A 121 5.05 -5.55 13.76
CA LEU A 121 4.27 -5.54 15.01
C LEU A 121 3.91 -4.11 15.46
N THR A 122 4.48 -3.09 14.83
CA THR A 122 4.13 -1.69 15.09
C THR A 122 2.69 -1.43 14.66
N THR A 123 1.90 -0.81 15.55
CA THR A 123 0.55 -0.40 15.17
C THR A 123 0.62 0.68 14.09
N SER A 124 -0.31 0.67 13.14
CA SER A 124 -0.29 1.66 12.06
C SER A 124 -0.49 3.09 12.57
N ARG A 125 -1.16 3.29 13.72
CA ARG A 125 -1.22 4.59 14.39
C ARG A 125 0.17 5.08 14.82
N ALA A 126 0.95 4.22 15.47
CA ALA A 126 2.31 4.58 15.90
C ALA A 126 3.20 4.85 14.69
N TRP A 127 3.16 3.97 13.69
CA TRP A 127 3.90 4.16 12.45
C TRP A 127 3.55 5.48 11.75
N LEU A 128 2.26 5.81 11.67
CA LEU A 128 1.79 7.03 11.02
C LEU A 128 2.29 8.29 11.74
N GLY A 129 2.26 8.28 13.08
CA GLY A 129 2.79 9.37 13.91
C GLY A 129 4.31 9.52 13.85
N ASP A 130 5.04 8.41 13.70
CA ASP A 130 6.50 8.43 13.60
C ASP A 130 6.99 8.80 12.18
N THR A 131 6.16 8.57 11.15
CA THR A 131 6.54 8.70 9.73
C THR A 131 6.16 10.06 9.15
N PHE A 132 4.95 10.53 9.43
CA PHE A 132 4.43 11.78 8.85
C PHE A 132 4.23 12.84 9.91
N ARG A 133 4.57 14.06 9.56
CA ARG A 133 4.44 15.23 10.43
C ARG A 133 3.09 15.90 10.29
N SER A 134 2.45 15.79 9.12
CA SER A 134 1.18 16.46 8.86
C SER A 134 -0.02 15.68 9.37
N ASP A 135 -0.91 16.38 10.10
CA ASP A 135 -2.24 15.86 10.46
C ASP A 135 -3.08 15.53 9.21
N ALA A 136 -2.77 16.19 8.08
CA ALA A 136 -3.37 15.92 6.79
C ALA A 136 -3.03 14.51 6.29
N ALA A 137 -1.75 14.13 6.27
CA ALA A 137 -1.33 12.77 5.93
C ALA A 137 -1.93 11.74 6.88
N HIS A 138 -2.06 12.07 8.17
CA HIS A 138 -2.68 11.18 9.14
C HIS A 138 -4.15 10.92 8.81
N GLY A 139 -4.90 11.98 8.50
CA GLY A 139 -6.30 11.89 8.11
C GLY A 139 -6.51 11.19 6.75
N LEU A 140 -5.55 11.28 5.83
CA LEU A 140 -5.58 10.53 4.56
C LEU A 140 -5.41 9.03 4.77
N LEU A 141 -4.46 8.64 5.63
CA LEU A 141 -3.99 7.25 5.73
C LEU A 141 -4.70 6.43 6.82
N ALA A 142 -5.24 7.06 7.87
CA ALA A 142 -5.91 6.38 8.97
C ALA A 142 -7.09 5.45 8.58
N PRO A 143 -7.90 5.73 7.53
CA PRO A 143 -9.00 4.83 7.15
C PRO A 143 -8.58 3.50 6.52
N TRP A 144 -7.33 3.37 6.07
CA TRP A 144 -6.86 2.24 5.25
C TRP A 144 -6.26 1.07 6.06
N VAL A 145 -6.41 1.09 7.38
CA VAL A 145 -5.81 0.10 8.28
C VAL A 145 -6.80 -1.00 8.73
N LEU A 146 -7.89 -1.17 7.99
CA LEU A 146 -8.97 -2.11 8.31
C LEU A 146 -8.73 -3.50 7.70
#